data_AF-A0A176TDF9-F1
#
_entry.id   AF-A0A176TDF9-F1
#
_cell.length_a   1.000
_cell.length_b   1.000
_cell.length_c   1.000
_cell.angle_alpha   90.00
_cell.angle_beta   90.00
_cell.angle_gamma   90.00
#
_symmetry.space_group_name_H-M   'P 1'
#
loop_
_entity.id
_entity.type
_entity.pdbx_description
1 polymer ?
#
loop_
_entity_poly.entity_id
_entity_poly.type
_entity_poly.pdbx_seq_one_letter_code
_entity_poly.pdbx_strand_id
1 'polypeptide(L)' 'MSIKHPELNPSEVIICYYLFMGFKTKEISVFLNTSVRSVESKRYRITNKLGIKKEDFKLVDYLKETFKDTTSFSS' A
#
# COMPACT_ATOMS: atom_id res chain seq x y z
N MET A 1 7.22 -3.50 7.60
CA MET A 1 6.54 -2.31 7.04
C MET A 1 6.41 -1.18 8.08
N SER A 2 5.82 -1.39 9.26
CA SER A 2 5.62 -0.32 10.27
C SER A 2 6.88 0.39 10.79
N ILE A 3 8.02 -0.28 10.90
CA ILE A 3 9.25 0.34 11.45
C ILE A 3 9.83 1.42 10.50
N LYS A 4 9.68 1.23 9.18
CA LYS A 4 10.20 2.20 8.18
C LYS A 4 9.27 3.38 7.93
N HIS A 5 7.97 3.25 8.26
CA HIS A 5 6.94 4.25 8.00
C HIS A 5 6.04 4.47 9.22
N PRO A 6 6.55 5.08 10.30
CA PRO A 6 5.77 5.36 11.50
C PRO A 6 4.60 6.33 11.27
N GLU A 7 4.62 7.10 10.18
CA GLU A 7 3.54 8.00 9.76
C GLU A 7 2.28 7.27 9.28
N LEU A 8 2.40 5.98 8.94
CA LEU A 8 1.29 5.14 8.52
C LEU A 8 0.62 4.48 9.73
N ASN A 9 -0.72 4.59 9.80
CA ASN A 9 -1.49 3.87 10.81
C ASN A 9 -1.65 2.39 10.43
N PRO A 10 -2.09 1.51 11.36
CA PRO A 10 -2.22 0.08 11.09
C PRO A 10 -3.11 -0.26 9.87
N SER A 11 -4.20 0.48 9.67
CA SER A 11 -5.10 0.26 8.52
C SER A 11 -4.42 0.63 7.18
N GLU A 12 -3.61 1.67 7.16
CA GLU A 12 -2.82 2.08 6.00
C GLU A 12 -1.74 1.04 5.68
N VAL A 13 -1.07 0.52 6.71
CA VAL A 13 -0.09 -0.57 6.57
C VAL A 13 -0.72 -1.83 5.97
N ILE A 14 -1.92 -2.20 6.41
CA ILE A 14 -2.64 -3.36 5.84
C ILE A 14 -2.95 -3.15 4.34
N ILE A 15 -3.36 -1.95 3.94
CA ILE A 15 -3.59 -1.65 2.52
C ILE A 15 -2.30 -1.74 1.72
N CYS A 16 -1.20 -1.16 2.23
CA CYS A 16 0.11 -1.26 1.61
C CYS A 16 0.55 -2.73 1.47
N TYR A 17 0.31 -3.57 2.47
CA TYR A 17 0.59 -5.00 2.40
C TYR A 17 -0.18 -5.66 1.27
N TYR A 18 -1.50 -5.48 1.17
CA TYR A 18 -2.27 -6.08 0.07
C TYR A 18 -1.86 -5.57 -1.32
N LEU A 19 -1.56 -4.28 -1.44
CA LEU A 19 -1.05 -3.71 -2.69
C LEU A 19 0.30 -4.31 -3.08
N PHE A 20 1.18 -4.51 -2.10
CA PHE A 20 2.48 -5.16 -2.29
C PHE A 20 2.33 -6.62 -2.75
N MET A 21 1.36 -7.35 -2.19
CA MET A 21 1.00 -8.72 -2.59
C MET A 21 0.35 -8.80 -3.98
N GLY A 22 0.09 -7.66 -4.64
CA GLY A 22 -0.45 -7.61 -6.01
C GLY A 22 -1.98 -7.57 -6.12
N PHE A 23 -2.71 -7.44 -5.01
CA PHE A 23 -4.16 -7.34 -5.03
C PHE A 23 -4.63 -5.99 -5.59
N LYS A 24 -5.74 -6.02 -6.34
CA LYS A 24 -6.39 -4.84 -6.92
C LYS A 24 -7.26 -4.14 -5.87
N THR A 25 -7.50 -2.83 -6.05
CA THR A 25 -8.34 -2.01 -5.14
C THR A 25 -9.70 -2.64 -4.83
N LYS A 26 -10.34 -3.27 -5.84
CA LYS A 26 -11.63 -3.94 -5.67
C LYS A 26 -11.54 -5.16 -4.76
N GLU A 27 -10.50 -5.98 -4.90
CA GLU A 27 -10.27 -7.15 -4.04
C GLU A 27 -10.00 -6.71 -2.60
N ILE A 28 -9.15 -5.69 -2.43
CA ILE A 28 -8.86 -5.09 -1.13
C ILE A 28 -10.12 -4.53 -0.47
N SER A 29 -11.01 -3.88 -1.23
CA SER A 29 -12.27 -3.36 -0.67
C SER A 29 -13.17 -4.47 -0.14
N VAL A 30 -13.19 -5.63 -0.81
CA VAL A 30 -13.94 -6.81 -0.36
C VAL A 30 -13.30 -7.39 0.90
N PHE A 31 -11.98 -7.55 0.93
CA PHE A 31 -11.26 -8.10 2.09
C PHE A 31 -11.40 -7.24 3.35
N LEU A 32 -11.44 -5.92 3.18
CA LEU A 32 -11.57 -4.97 4.29
C LEU A 32 -13.03 -4.60 4.60
N ASN A 33 -14.01 -5.22 3.93
CA ASN A 33 -15.42 -4.90 4.06
C ASN A 33 -15.71 -3.39 3.99
N THR A 34 -15.15 -2.73 2.96
CA THR A 34 -15.27 -1.28 2.76
C THR A 34 -15.55 -0.97 1.29
N SER A 35 -15.81 0.30 0.94
CA SER A 35 -16.03 0.70 -0.45
C SER A 35 -14.72 0.86 -1.22
N VAL A 36 -14.75 0.64 -2.53
CA VAL A 36 -13.60 0.90 -3.43
C VAL A 36 -13.08 2.34 -3.25
N ARG A 37 -14.00 3.32 -3.18
CA ARG A 37 -13.68 4.74 -2.99
C ARG A 37 -12.96 5.03 -1.67
N SER A 38 -13.30 4.30 -0.60
CA SER A 38 -12.61 4.39 0.69
C SER A 38 -11.15 3.92 0.57
N VAL A 39 -10.91 2.81 -0.15
CA VAL A 39 -9.55 2.31 -0.41
C VAL A 39 -8.76 3.31 -1.27
N GLU A 40 -9.36 3.88 -2.32
CA GLU A 40 -8.73 4.92 -3.15
C GLU A 40 -8.33 6.15 -2.33
N SER A 41 -9.24 6.62 -1.47
CA SER A 41 -8.99 7.76 -0.58
C SER A 41 -7.83 7.48 0.38
N LYS A 42 -7.74 6.26 0.92
CA LYS A 42 -6.60 5.84 1.75
C LYS A 42 -5.31 5.75 0.94
N ARG A 43 -5.33 5.22 -0.28
CA ARG A 43 -4.17 5.19 -1.18
C ARG A 43 -3.63 6.60 -1.44
N TYR A 44 -4.50 7.56 -1.70
CA TYR A 44 -4.10 8.96 -1.87
C TYR A 44 -3.42 9.52 -0.61
N ARG A 45 -4.01 9.29 0.57
CA ARG A 45 -3.41 9.72 1.85
C ARG A 45 -2.05 9.07 2.10
N ILE A 46 -1.90 7.79 1.79
CA ILE A 46 -0.63 7.06 1.89
C ILE A 46 0.41 7.70 0.97
N THR A 47 0.09 7.93 -0.31
CA THR A 47 0.98 8.59 -1.26
C THR A 47 1.49 9.94 -0.75
N ASN A 48 0.59 10.76 -0.19
CA ASN A 48 0.95 12.06 0.38
C ASN A 48 1.86 11.93 1.61
N LYS A 49 1.56 11.00 2.53
CA LYS A 49 2.37 10.76 3.73
C LYS A 49 3.78 10.26 3.40
N LEU A 50 3.88 9.38 2.40
CA LEU A 50 5.15 8.84 1.90
C LEU A 50 5.91 9.83 1.00
N GLY A 51 5.35 11.01 0.74
CA GLY A 51 6.00 12.02 -0.09
C GLY A 51 6.21 11.59 -1.55
N ILE A 52 5.38 10.68 -2.06
CA ILE A 52 5.46 10.20 -3.45
C ILE A 52 4.89 11.29 -4.36
N LYS A 53 5.78 12.19 -4.81
CA LYS A 53 5.43 13.38 -5.62
C LYS A 53 5.60 13.20 -7.12
N LYS A 54 6.17 12.09 -7.58
CA LYS A 54 6.37 11.85 -9.02
C LYS A 54 5.02 11.46 -9.64
N GLU A 55 4.54 12.25 -10.59
CA GLU A 55 3.26 12.03 -11.30
C GLU A 55 3.16 10.61 -11.90
N ASP A 56 4.28 10.04 -12.35
CA ASP A 56 4.33 8.71 -12.95
C ASP A 56 4.67 7.57 -11.98
N PHE A 57 5.03 7.89 -10.72
CA PHE A 57 5.46 6.86 -9.77
C PHE A 57 4.31 6.44 -8.87
N LYS A 58 3.78 5.24 -9.10
CA LYS A 58 2.60 4.76 -8.37
C LYS A 58 3.03 4.19 -7.02
N LEU A 59 2.13 4.32 -6.04
CA LEU A 59 2.30 3.70 -4.71
C LEU A 59 2.69 2.22 -4.77
N VAL A 60 2.17 1.46 -5.74
CA VAL A 60 2.50 0.03 -5.89
C VAL A 60 3.98 -0.17 -6.25
N ASP A 61 4.53 0.67 -7.12
CA ASP A 61 5.92 0.57 -7.56
C ASP A 61 6.86 0.92 -6.40
N TYR A 62 6.53 1.99 -5.65
CA TYR A 62 7.22 2.34 -4.40
C TYR A 62 7.29 1.15 -3.43
N LEU A 63 6.15 0.49 -3.20
CA LEU A 63 6.07 -0.64 -2.27
C LEU A 63 6.92 -1.82 -2.75
N LYS A 64 6.89 -2.13 -4.06
CA LYS A 64 7.69 -3.22 -4.62
C LYS A 64 9.20 -2.96 -4.49
N GLU A 65 9.66 -1.75 -4.79
CA GLU A 65 11.07 -1.39 -4.66
C GLU A 65 11.53 -1.37 -3.20
N THR A 66 10.70 -0.83 -2.30
CA THR A 66 11.03 -0.67 -0.88
C THR A 66 11.05 -1.99 -0.11
N PHE A 67 10.24 -2.97 -0.53
CA PHE A 67 10.03 -4.24 0.17
C PHE A 67 10.39 -5.48 -0.66
N LYS A 68 11.17 -5.33 -1.73
CA LYS A 68 11.62 -6.42 -2.63
C LYS A 68 12.17 -7.65 -1.89
N ASP A 69 12.81 -7.45 -0.73
CA ASP A 69 13.44 -8.51 0.05
C ASP A 69 12.41 -9.34 0.86
N THR A 70 11.17 -8.86 1.01
CA THR A 70 10.11 -9.55 1.78
C THR A 70 9.51 -10.72 1.00
N THR A 71 9.49 -10.64 -0.34
CA THR A 71 9.01 -11.70 -1.24
C THR A 71 9.96 -12.89 -1.36
N SER A 72 11.19 -12.77 -0.87
CA SER A 72 12.20 -13.84 -0.91
C SER A 72 11.99 -14.94 0.14
N PHE A 73 10.93 -14.87 0.95
CA PHE A 73 10.60 -15.88 1.97
C PHE A 73 9.73 -17.04 1.46
N SER A 74 9.46 -17.12 0.15
CA SER A 74 8.92 -18.32 -0.49
C SER A 74 10.03 -19.10 -1.19
N SER A 75 10.89 -19.76 -0.40
CA SER A 75 11.77 -20.85 -0.82
C SER A 75 11.77 -21.90 0.28
#